data_AF-A0A3B9GZW2-F1
#
_entry.id   AF-A0A3B9GZW2-F1
#
_cell.length_a   1.000
_cell.length_b   1.000
_cell.length_c   1.000
_cell.angle_alpha   90.00
_cell.angle_beta   90.00
_cell.angle_gamma   90.00
#
_symmetry.space_group_name_H-M   'P 1'
#
loop_
_entity.id
_entity.type
_entity.pdbx_description
1 polymer ?
#
loop_
_entity_poly.entity_id
_entity_poly.type
_entity_poly.pdbx_seq_one_letter_code
_entity_poly.pdbx_strand_id
1 'polypeptide(L)'
;MAAKHVVFGAEAREKMLKGVDTLANAVKVTLGPKGRNVVIEKSFGAPRTTKDGVTVAKEIELEDKLENMGAQMLREVASKANDVAGDGTTTATVLAQAIVREGMKRVAAGMNPMDLKRGIEKASADVVKDLAHHSKKVKSNDEIAQVGTISANGDTEVGAMIAEAMAKVGNEGVITVEEAKSLETELDVVEGMQFDRG
;
A
#
# COMPACT_ATOMS: atom_id res chain seq x y z
N MET A 1 -26.15 13.64 -22.55
CA MET A 1 -25.35 12.67 -21.75
C MET A 1 -24.62 11.75 -22.71
N ALA A 2 -23.36 11.42 -22.44
CA ALA A 2 -22.63 10.44 -23.25
C ALA A 2 -23.27 9.04 -23.12
N ALA A 3 -23.31 8.28 -24.22
CA ALA A 3 -23.82 6.91 -24.23
C ALA A 3 -23.02 6.02 -23.27
N LYS A 4 -23.70 5.08 -22.62
CA LYS A 4 -23.11 4.15 -21.64
C LYS A 4 -23.04 2.75 -22.22
N HIS A 5 -21.89 2.11 -22.09
CA HIS A 5 -21.70 0.70 -22.43
C HIS A 5 -21.94 -0.14 -21.18
N VAL A 6 -22.73 -1.21 -21.29
CA VAL A 6 -23.13 -2.04 -20.15
C VAL A 6 -22.79 -3.49 -20.45
N VAL A 7 -22.08 -4.14 -19.53
CA VAL A 7 -21.67 -5.55 -19.60
C VAL A 7 -22.12 -6.26 -18.33
N PHE A 8 -22.52 -7.52 -18.45
CA PHE A 8 -23.12 -8.28 -17.35
C PHE A 8 -22.38 -9.58 -17.06
N GLY A 9 -22.63 -10.13 -15.87
CA GLY A 9 -22.33 -11.53 -15.57
C GLY A 9 -20.83 -11.86 -15.50
N ALA A 10 -20.43 -12.93 -16.17
CA ALA A 10 -19.06 -13.45 -16.14
C ALA A 10 -18.08 -12.57 -16.92
N GLU A 11 -18.50 -12.06 -18.08
CA GLU A 11 -17.66 -11.21 -18.95
C GLU A 11 -17.19 -9.94 -18.22
N ALA A 12 -18.10 -9.26 -17.51
CA ALA A 12 -17.75 -8.08 -16.71
C ALA A 12 -16.72 -8.42 -15.62
N ARG A 13 -16.89 -9.56 -14.96
CA ARG A 13 -15.99 -10.01 -13.87
C ARG A 13 -14.61 -10.37 -14.40
N GLU A 14 -14.52 -11.05 -15.53
CA GLU A 14 -13.26 -11.43 -16.16
C GLU A 14 -12.44 -10.20 -16.57
N LYS A 15 -13.08 -9.20 -17.20
CA LYS A 15 -12.41 -7.94 -17.52
C LYS A 15 -11.94 -7.19 -16.27
N MET A 16 -12.80 -7.08 -15.24
CA MET A 16 -12.37 -6.47 -13.97
C MET A 16 -11.20 -7.21 -13.32
N LEU A 17 -11.21 -8.55 -13.34
CA LEU A 17 -10.13 -9.37 -12.79
C LEU A 17 -8.81 -9.14 -13.52
N LYS A 18 -8.86 -9.01 -14.85
CA LYS A 18 -7.66 -8.72 -15.65
C LYS A 18 -7.05 -7.37 -15.27
N GLY A 19 -7.89 -6.37 -14.99
CA GLY A 19 -7.47 -5.09 -14.44
C GLY A 19 -6.79 -5.17 -13.07
N VAL A 20 -7.46 -5.85 -12.12
CA VAL A 20 -6.93 -6.17 -10.79
C VAL A 20 -5.58 -6.88 -10.90
N ASP A 21 -5.49 -7.89 -11.77
CA ASP A 21 -4.28 -8.68 -11.96
C ASP A 21 -3.15 -7.85 -12.57
N THR A 22 -3.44 -6.97 -13.51
CA THR A 22 -2.43 -6.09 -14.13
C THR A 22 -1.81 -5.18 -13.09
N LEU A 23 -2.63 -4.50 -12.28
CA LEU A 23 -2.14 -3.63 -11.21
C LEU A 23 -1.37 -4.43 -10.15
N ALA A 24 -1.95 -5.52 -9.66
CA ALA A 24 -1.32 -6.32 -8.62
C ALA A 24 0.00 -6.96 -9.07
N ASN A 25 0.09 -7.41 -10.32
CA ASN A 25 1.31 -8.01 -10.86
C ASN A 25 2.44 -7.00 -10.99
N ALA A 26 2.13 -5.74 -11.31
CA ALA A 26 3.11 -4.67 -11.35
C ALA A 26 3.57 -4.23 -9.94
N VAL A 27 2.65 -4.19 -8.97
CA VAL A 27 2.95 -3.76 -7.59
C VAL A 27 3.69 -4.86 -6.81
N LYS A 28 3.28 -6.13 -6.92
CA LYS A 28 3.80 -7.21 -6.06
C LYS A 28 5.30 -7.50 -6.23
N VAL A 29 5.92 -7.09 -7.34
CA VAL A 29 7.36 -7.30 -7.55
C VAL A 29 8.21 -6.45 -6.61
N THR A 30 7.63 -5.40 -6.01
CA THR A 30 8.32 -4.54 -5.04
C THR A 30 8.26 -5.06 -3.60
N LEU A 31 7.54 -6.16 -3.35
CA LEU A 31 7.31 -6.65 -2.00
C LEU A 31 8.58 -7.18 -1.32
N GLY A 32 8.84 -6.69 -0.12
CA GLY A 32 9.85 -7.22 0.81
C GLY A 32 11.29 -6.80 0.49
N PRO A 33 12.28 -7.30 1.27
CA PRO A 33 13.67 -6.86 1.17
C PRO A 33 14.34 -7.24 -0.17
N LYS A 34 13.80 -8.25 -0.85
CA LYS A 34 14.23 -8.68 -2.20
C LYS A 34 13.33 -8.12 -3.30
N GLY A 35 12.51 -7.12 -2.98
CA GLY A 35 11.69 -6.38 -3.93
C GLY A 35 12.55 -5.78 -5.04
N ARG A 36 12.06 -5.89 -6.27
CA ARG A 36 12.71 -5.36 -7.47
C ARG A 36 12.21 -3.94 -7.76
N ASN A 37 13.04 -3.20 -8.47
CA ASN A 37 12.69 -1.87 -8.93
C ASN A 37 11.66 -1.95 -10.07
N VAL A 38 10.72 -1.01 -10.05
CA VAL A 38 9.83 -0.70 -11.17
C VAL A 38 10.29 0.61 -11.79
N VAL A 39 10.39 0.62 -13.12
CA VAL A 39 10.78 1.81 -13.90
C VAL A 39 9.52 2.40 -14.51
N ILE A 40 9.30 3.68 -14.27
CA ILE A 40 8.10 4.43 -14.66
C ILE A 40 8.53 5.56 -15.58
N GLU A 41 7.91 5.65 -16.74
CA GLU A 41 8.12 6.76 -17.68
C GLU A 41 7.68 8.08 -17.05
N LYS A 42 8.43 9.14 -17.32
CA LYS A 42 8.00 10.53 -17.08
C LYS A 42 7.82 11.20 -18.44
N SER A 43 6.80 12.03 -18.58
CA SER A 43 6.57 12.80 -19.82
C SER A 43 7.74 13.70 -20.20
N PHE A 44 8.57 14.08 -19.22
CA PHE A 44 9.79 14.85 -19.42
C PHE A 44 10.90 14.36 -18.50
N GLY A 45 12.13 14.34 -19.01
CA GLY A 45 13.33 13.98 -18.25
C GLY A 45 13.59 12.47 -18.15
N ALA A 46 14.38 12.08 -17.15
CA ALA A 46 14.74 10.69 -16.91
C ALA A 46 13.59 9.89 -16.27
N PRO A 47 13.47 8.58 -16.55
CA PRO A 47 12.45 7.74 -15.93
C PRO A 47 12.63 7.65 -14.41
N ARG A 48 11.52 7.44 -13.70
CA ARG A 48 11.54 7.23 -12.25
C ARG A 48 11.74 5.75 -11.95
N THR A 49 12.74 5.44 -11.14
CA THR A 49 12.92 4.10 -10.57
C THR A 49 12.38 4.09 -9.13
N THR A 50 11.53 3.14 -8.79
CA THR A 50 10.94 3.06 -7.44
C THR A 50 10.72 1.62 -6.96
N LYS A 51 10.72 1.42 -5.64
CA LYS A 51 10.21 0.22 -4.96
C LYS A 51 8.93 0.50 -4.17
N ASP A 52 8.43 1.73 -4.18
CA ASP A 52 7.19 2.08 -3.50
C ASP A 52 5.98 1.57 -4.29
N GLY A 53 5.23 0.65 -3.69
CA GLY A 53 4.02 0.07 -4.29
C GLY A 53 2.91 1.09 -4.52
N VAL A 54 2.81 2.15 -3.71
CA VAL A 54 1.80 3.20 -3.90
C VAL A 54 2.09 4.01 -5.13
N THR A 55 3.35 4.44 -5.29
CA THR A 55 3.79 5.13 -6.50
C THR A 55 3.52 4.27 -7.74
N VAL A 56 3.87 2.98 -7.71
CA VAL A 56 3.57 2.08 -8.84
C VAL A 56 2.07 1.99 -9.12
N ALA A 57 1.24 1.81 -8.09
CA ALA A 57 -0.21 1.70 -8.26
C ALA A 57 -0.86 2.98 -8.80
N LYS A 58 -0.33 4.16 -8.46
CA LYS A 58 -0.83 5.47 -8.93
C LYS A 58 -0.66 5.68 -10.43
N GLU A 59 0.41 5.14 -11.00
CA GLU A 59 0.81 5.32 -12.40
C GLU A 59 0.13 4.31 -13.34
N ILE A 60 -0.67 3.37 -12.81
CA ILE A 60 -1.36 2.36 -13.61
C ILE A 60 -2.75 2.86 -14.00
N GLU A 61 -2.90 3.12 -15.29
CA GLU A 61 -4.17 3.40 -15.95
C GLU A 61 -4.27 2.52 -17.21
N LEU A 62 -5.41 1.86 -17.39
CA LEU A 62 -5.61 0.91 -18.49
C LEU A 62 -6.54 1.49 -19.56
N GLU A 63 -6.27 1.17 -20.83
CA GLU A 63 -7.06 1.67 -21.97
C GLU A 63 -8.49 1.09 -21.97
N ASP A 64 -8.65 -0.21 -21.70
CA ASP A 64 -9.98 -0.81 -21.57
C ASP A 64 -10.64 -0.32 -20.28
N LYS A 65 -11.80 0.32 -20.42
CA LYS A 65 -12.50 0.96 -19.29
C LYS A 65 -12.91 -0.02 -18.19
N LEU A 66 -13.26 -1.27 -18.53
CA LEU A 66 -13.68 -2.26 -17.55
C LEU A 66 -12.48 -2.86 -16.81
N GLU A 67 -11.38 -3.10 -17.53
CA GLU A 67 -10.11 -3.46 -16.90
C GLU A 67 -9.63 -2.31 -15.99
N ASN A 68 -9.67 -1.07 -16.48
CA ASN A 68 -9.29 0.10 -15.69
C ASN A 68 -10.14 0.22 -14.43
N MET A 69 -11.45 0.01 -14.49
CA MET A 69 -12.31 0.00 -13.29
C MET A 69 -11.81 -0.99 -12.22
N GLY A 70 -11.44 -2.21 -12.61
CA GLY A 70 -10.86 -3.20 -11.70
C GLY A 70 -9.53 -2.73 -11.09
N ALA A 71 -8.65 -2.15 -11.91
CA ALA A 71 -7.40 -1.58 -11.46
C ALA A 71 -7.63 -0.40 -10.49
N GLN A 72 -8.53 0.54 -10.81
CA GLN A 72 -8.84 1.69 -9.96
C GLN A 72 -9.41 1.28 -8.60
N MET A 73 -10.28 0.25 -8.54
CA MET A 73 -10.77 -0.29 -7.27
C MET A 73 -9.63 -0.86 -6.42
N LEU A 74 -8.68 -1.57 -7.03
CA LEU A 74 -7.52 -2.10 -6.30
C LEU A 74 -6.56 -1.00 -5.86
N ARG A 75 -6.38 0.04 -6.69
CA ARG A 75 -5.62 1.24 -6.33
C ARG A 75 -6.19 1.94 -5.11
N GLU A 76 -7.52 2.03 -5.01
CA GLU A 76 -8.19 2.62 -3.85
C GLU A 76 -7.92 1.83 -2.57
N VAL A 77 -7.89 0.50 -2.64
CA VAL A 77 -7.49 -0.37 -1.52
C VAL A 77 -6.07 -0.06 -1.07
N ALA A 78 -5.13 0.05 -2.02
CA ALA A 78 -3.74 0.39 -1.72
C ALA A 78 -3.62 1.80 -1.10
N SER A 79 -4.32 2.80 -1.65
CA SER A 79 -4.30 4.17 -1.12
C SER A 79 -4.82 4.24 0.31
N LYS A 80 -5.97 3.60 0.60
CA LYS A 80 -6.55 3.62 1.95
C LYS A 80 -5.64 2.96 2.98
N ALA A 81 -4.92 1.91 2.61
CA ALA A 81 -3.92 1.31 3.48
C ALA A 81 -2.79 2.31 3.81
N ASN A 82 -2.30 3.04 2.80
CA ASN A 82 -1.31 4.09 3.00
C ASN A 82 -1.84 5.23 3.89
N ASP A 83 -3.04 5.71 3.63
CA ASP A 83 -3.60 6.89 4.28
C ASP A 83 -3.85 6.65 5.78
N VAL A 84 -4.17 5.41 6.15
CA VAL A 84 -4.44 5.03 7.56
C VAL A 84 -3.19 4.54 8.28
N ALA A 85 -2.31 3.78 7.61
CA ALA A 85 -1.21 3.08 8.26
C ALA A 85 0.20 3.57 7.85
N GLY A 86 0.34 4.32 6.75
CA GLY A 86 1.63 4.79 6.22
C GLY A 86 2.48 3.72 5.51
N ASP A 87 2.10 2.44 5.58
CA ASP A 87 2.77 1.29 4.97
C ASP A 87 1.74 0.15 4.69
N GLY A 88 2.18 -0.95 4.09
CA GLY A 88 1.37 -2.15 3.87
C GLY A 88 0.59 -2.14 2.56
N THR A 89 0.85 -1.18 1.69
CA THR A 89 0.11 -0.97 0.42
C THR A 89 0.28 -2.12 -0.56
N THR A 90 1.52 -2.59 -0.72
CA THR A 90 1.84 -3.78 -1.52
C THR A 90 1.18 -5.02 -0.92
N THR A 91 1.21 -5.18 0.41
CA THR A 91 0.58 -6.30 1.11
C THR A 91 -0.94 -6.31 0.92
N ALA A 92 -1.59 -5.16 1.08
CA ALA A 92 -3.02 -5.00 0.85
C ALA A 92 -3.40 -5.34 -0.60
N THR A 93 -2.60 -4.90 -1.57
CA THR A 93 -2.78 -5.19 -2.99
C THR A 93 -2.71 -6.69 -3.28
N VAL A 94 -1.70 -7.38 -2.75
CA VAL A 94 -1.51 -8.83 -2.95
C VAL A 94 -2.63 -9.64 -2.28
N LEU A 95 -3.04 -9.27 -1.07
CA LEU A 95 -4.15 -9.91 -0.38
C LEU A 95 -5.47 -9.72 -1.14
N ALA A 96 -5.75 -8.50 -1.59
CA ALA A 96 -6.95 -8.20 -2.36
C ALA A 96 -6.97 -8.98 -3.70
N GLN A 97 -5.85 -9.06 -4.42
CA GLN A 97 -5.74 -9.88 -5.63
C GLN A 97 -6.12 -11.34 -5.34
N ALA A 98 -5.56 -11.93 -4.28
CA ALA A 98 -5.82 -13.33 -3.92
C ALA A 98 -7.30 -13.56 -3.56
N ILE A 99 -7.88 -12.70 -2.73
CA ILE A 99 -9.29 -12.79 -2.30
C ILE A 99 -10.23 -12.65 -3.51
N VAL A 100 -10.01 -11.66 -4.37
CA VAL A 100 -10.84 -11.42 -5.55
C VAL A 100 -10.75 -12.60 -6.52
N ARG A 101 -9.54 -13.08 -6.81
CA ARG A 101 -9.33 -14.21 -7.73
C ARG A 101 -10.02 -15.47 -7.25
N GLU A 102 -9.83 -15.85 -5.98
CA GLU A 102 -10.47 -17.04 -5.42
C GLU A 102 -11.98 -16.86 -5.28
N GLY A 103 -12.44 -15.69 -4.85
CA GLY A 103 -13.87 -15.35 -4.79
C GLY A 103 -14.55 -15.49 -6.14
N MET A 104 -13.94 -14.98 -7.22
CA MET A 104 -14.49 -15.09 -8.56
C MET A 104 -14.59 -16.55 -9.05
N LYS A 105 -13.60 -17.39 -8.76
CA LYS A 105 -13.66 -18.84 -9.04
C LYS A 105 -14.84 -19.50 -8.32
N ARG A 106 -15.07 -19.17 -7.05
CA ARG A 106 -16.19 -19.71 -6.26
C ARG A 106 -17.54 -19.26 -6.78
N VAL A 107 -17.68 -18.00 -7.19
CA VAL A 107 -18.93 -17.53 -7.82
C VAL A 107 -19.14 -18.20 -9.18
N ALA A 108 -18.08 -18.42 -9.98
CA ALA A 108 -18.19 -19.16 -11.23
C ALA A 108 -18.65 -20.62 -11.01
N ALA A 109 -18.31 -21.22 -9.87
CA ALA A 109 -18.81 -22.53 -9.44
C ALA A 109 -20.26 -22.52 -8.90
N GLY A 110 -20.98 -21.40 -8.98
CA GLY A 110 -22.38 -21.28 -8.57
C GLY A 110 -22.60 -20.92 -7.10
N MET A 111 -21.55 -20.61 -6.34
CA MET A 111 -21.71 -20.16 -4.95
C MET A 111 -22.31 -18.75 -4.89
N ASN A 112 -23.14 -18.49 -3.88
CA ASN A 112 -23.73 -17.18 -3.65
C ASN A 112 -22.66 -16.13 -3.28
N PRO A 113 -22.48 -15.05 -4.09
CA PRO A 113 -21.50 -14.00 -3.81
C PRO A 113 -21.69 -13.32 -2.44
N MET A 114 -22.93 -13.18 -1.99
CA MET A 114 -23.24 -12.51 -0.73
C MET A 114 -22.82 -13.35 0.47
N ASP A 115 -22.95 -14.67 0.38
CA ASP A 115 -22.52 -15.57 1.45
C ASP A 115 -20.99 -15.70 1.49
N LEU A 116 -20.34 -15.73 0.33
CA LEU A 116 -18.88 -15.64 0.24
C LEU A 116 -18.35 -14.37 0.89
N LYS A 117 -18.96 -13.21 0.59
CA LYS A 117 -18.60 -11.92 1.20
C LYS A 117 -18.73 -11.97 2.72
N ARG A 118 -19.87 -12.43 3.25
CA ARG A 118 -20.09 -12.56 4.70
C ARG A 118 -19.07 -13.48 5.36
N GLY A 119 -18.73 -14.59 4.71
CA GLY A 119 -17.71 -15.52 5.18
C GLY A 119 -16.32 -14.88 5.26
N ILE A 120 -15.93 -14.12 4.22
CA ILE A 120 -14.68 -13.37 4.18
C ILE A 120 -14.65 -12.32 5.30
N GLU A 121 -15.71 -11.52 5.45
CA GLU A 121 -15.81 -10.49 6.50
C GLU A 121 -15.67 -11.08 7.90
N LYS A 122 -16.33 -12.22 8.16
CA LYS A 122 -16.22 -12.93 9.44
C LYS A 122 -14.79 -13.42 9.69
N ALA A 123 -14.18 -14.07 8.71
CA ALA A 123 -12.81 -14.57 8.83
C ALA A 123 -11.81 -13.42 9.03
N SER A 124 -11.95 -12.32 8.27
CA SER A 124 -11.12 -11.13 8.43
C SER A 124 -11.25 -10.53 9.83
N ALA A 125 -12.46 -10.43 10.38
CA ALA A 125 -12.67 -9.92 11.73
C ALA A 125 -11.99 -10.79 12.80
N ASP A 126 -12.03 -12.10 12.65
CA ASP A 126 -11.39 -13.02 13.60
C ASP A 126 -9.86 -12.99 13.47
N VAL A 127 -9.32 -12.88 12.25
CA VAL A 127 -7.88 -12.68 12.03
C VAL A 127 -7.40 -11.36 12.65
N VAL A 128 -8.16 -10.27 12.52
CA VAL A 128 -7.78 -8.98 13.13
C VAL A 128 -7.73 -9.08 14.65
N LYS A 129 -8.67 -9.78 15.29
CA LYS A 129 -8.64 -10.02 16.75
C LYS A 129 -7.42 -10.82 17.15
N ASP A 130 -7.10 -11.87 16.40
CA ASP A 130 -5.95 -12.72 16.67
C ASP A 130 -4.62 -11.94 16.51
N LEU A 131 -4.51 -11.10 15.47
CA LEU A 131 -3.36 -10.21 15.28
C LEU A 131 -3.21 -9.22 16.44
N ALA A 132 -4.32 -8.65 16.94
CA ALA A 132 -4.29 -7.75 18.08
C ALA A 132 -3.81 -8.48 19.36
N HIS A 133 -4.20 -9.73 19.55
CA HIS A 133 -3.75 -10.56 20.67
C HIS A 133 -2.23 -10.84 20.62
N HIS A 134 -1.67 -11.03 19.43
CA HIS A 134 -0.24 -11.25 19.23
C HIS A 134 0.60 -9.97 19.18
N SER A 135 -0.04 -8.80 19.20
CA SER A 135 0.64 -7.51 19.12
C SER A 135 1.48 -7.26 20.37
N LYS A 136 2.72 -6.81 20.16
CA LYS A 136 3.63 -6.36 21.23
C LYS A 136 3.77 -4.85 21.15
N LYS A 137 3.48 -4.17 22.25
CA LYS A 137 3.73 -2.72 22.35
C LYS A 137 5.24 -2.46 22.29
N VAL A 138 5.64 -1.57 21.40
CA VAL A 138 7.00 -1.02 21.31
C VAL A 138 7.25 -0.14 22.53
N LYS A 139 8.34 -0.38 23.24
CA LYS A 139 8.70 0.31 24.49
C LYS A 139 10.11 0.88 24.48
N SER A 140 11.04 0.28 23.73
CA SER A 140 12.43 0.73 23.70
C SER A 140 12.76 1.48 22.42
N ASN A 141 13.77 2.34 22.49
CA ASN A 141 14.28 3.03 21.32
C ASN A 141 14.88 2.06 20.29
N ASP A 142 15.45 0.95 20.76
CA ASP A 142 15.98 -0.12 19.90
C ASP A 142 14.87 -0.78 19.06
N GLU A 143 13.69 -0.99 19.66
CA GLU A 143 12.53 -1.52 18.94
C GLU A 143 12.00 -0.51 17.90
N ILE A 144 12.02 0.79 18.21
CA ILE A 144 11.67 1.86 17.25
C ILE A 144 12.65 1.84 16.07
N ALA A 145 13.95 1.80 16.34
CA ALA A 145 14.98 1.73 15.31
C ALA A 145 14.80 0.49 14.42
N GLN A 146 14.50 -0.67 15.03
CA GLN A 146 14.24 -1.91 14.30
C GLN A 146 13.05 -1.79 13.34
N VAL A 147 11.94 -1.20 13.79
CA VAL A 147 10.76 -0.97 12.95
C VAL A 147 11.12 -0.03 11.79
N GLY A 148 11.77 1.09 12.08
CA GLY A 148 12.23 2.05 11.07
C GLY A 148 13.14 1.41 10.02
N THR A 149 14.10 0.60 10.44
CA THR A 149 15.01 -0.12 9.54
C THR A 149 14.27 -1.09 8.62
N ILE A 150 13.31 -1.85 9.14
CA ILE A 150 12.55 -2.80 8.31
C ILE A 150 11.71 -2.05 7.27
N SER A 151 11.03 -0.97 7.67
CA SER A 151 10.24 -0.14 6.76
C SER A 151 11.10 0.59 5.73
N ALA A 152 12.34 0.94 6.08
CA ALA A 152 13.32 1.54 5.17
C ALA A 152 14.09 0.50 4.32
N ASN A 153 13.52 -0.68 4.08
CA ASN A 153 14.12 -1.75 3.27
C ASN A 153 15.49 -2.26 3.79
N GLY A 154 15.69 -2.27 5.10
CA GLY A 154 16.91 -2.74 5.76
C GLY A 154 17.96 -1.65 5.99
N ASP A 155 17.61 -0.38 5.79
CA ASP A 155 18.50 0.74 6.07
C ASP A 155 18.61 1.01 7.57
N THR A 156 19.75 0.66 8.14
CA THR A 156 20.04 0.85 9.58
C THR A 156 20.27 2.30 9.95
N GLU A 157 20.75 3.12 9.01
CA GLU A 157 21.03 4.53 9.24
C GLU A 157 19.71 5.31 9.39
N VAL A 158 18.76 5.06 8.48
CA VAL A 158 17.41 5.64 8.53
C VAL A 158 16.69 5.23 9.81
N GLY A 159 16.75 3.94 10.18
CA GLY A 159 16.13 3.46 11.42
C GLY A 159 16.71 4.12 12.68
N ALA A 160 18.04 4.29 12.73
CA ALA A 160 18.71 4.98 13.83
C ALA A 160 18.32 6.46 13.91
N MET A 161 18.27 7.17 12.78
CA MET A 161 17.84 8.58 12.73
C MET A 161 16.40 8.78 13.20
N ILE A 162 15.48 7.89 12.79
CA ILE A 162 14.07 7.95 13.24
C ILE A 162 13.99 7.78 14.76
N ALA A 163 14.73 6.81 15.31
CA ALA A 163 14.77 6.57 16.75
C ALA A 163 15.39 7.75 17.51
N GLU A 164 16.44 8.38 16.98
CA GLU A 164 17.01 9.59 17.57
C GLU A 164 16.03 10.77 17.54
N ALA A 165 15.35 10.97 16.40
CA ALA A 165 14.33 12.01 16.25
C ALA A 165 13.20 11.82 17.28
N MET A 166 12.62 10.60 17.35
CA MET A 166 11.57 10.27 18.30
C MET A 166 12.01 10.42 19.76
N ALA A 167 13.28 10.13 20.08
CA ALA A 167 13.81 10.34 21.43
C ALA A 167 13.91 11.83 21.80
N LYS A 168 14.16 12.73 20.84
CA LYS A 168 14.25 14.18 21.06
C LYS A 168 12.89 14.86 21.16
N VAL A 169 11.94 14.53 20.27
CA VAL A 169 10.61 15.17 20.22
C VAL A 169 9.51 14.42 20.98
N GLY A 170 9.79 13.19 21.42
CA GLY A 170 8.83 12.27 22.02
C GLY A 170 8.06 11.45 20.98
N ASN A 171 7.45 10.34 21.40
CA ASN A 171 6.77 9.39 20.50
C ASN A 171 5.55 9.98 19.76
N GLU A 172 4.97 11.06 20.28
CA GLU A 172 3.85 11.79 19.67
C GLU A 172 4.28 13.18 19.14
N GLY A 173 5.58 13.42 19.03
CA GLY A 173 6.14 14.65 18.48
C GLY A 173 6.04 14.72 16.96
N VAL A 174 6.23 15.92 16.42
CA VAL A 174 6.18 16.18 14.97
C VAL A 174 7.56 15.94 14.37
N ILE A 175 7.63 15.12 13.32
CA ILE A 175 8.85 14.86 12.55
C ILE A 175 8.56 15.23 11.10
N THR A 176 9.43 16.04 10.50
CA THR A 176 9.39 16.42 9.08
C THR A 176 10.64 15.92 8.38
N VAL A 177 10.52 15.65 7.08
CA VAL A 177 11.63 15.22 6.23
C VAL A 177 11.74 16.19 5.06
N GLU A 178 12.93 16.75 4.85
CA GLU A 178 13.21 17.71 3.78
C GLU A 178 14.42 17.25 2.95
N GLU A 179 14.47 17.63 1.68
CA GLU A 179 15.62 17.35 0.82
C GLU A 179 16.78 18.33 1.14
N ALA A 180 17.91 17.79 1.57
CA ALA A 180 19.13 18.56 1.78
C ALA A 180 19.85 18.85 0.45
N LYS A 181 20.62 19.95 0.41
CA LYS A 181 21.53 20.25 -0.72
C LYS A 181 22.90 19.56 -0.59
N SER A 182 23.21 19.05 0.59
CA SER A 182 24.44 18.31 0.90
C SER A 182 24.27 16.81 0.63
N LEU A 183 25.38 16.08 0.69
CA LEU A 183 25.39 14.61 0.64
C LEU A 183 25.14 13.97 2.02
N GLU A 184 25.18 14.77 3.09
CA GLU A 184 25.06 14.31 4.46
C GLU A 184 23.60 14.39 4.90
N THR A 185 23.13 13.36 5.60
CA THR A 185 21.81 13.39 6.25
C THR A 185 21.97 13.94 7.65
N GLU A 186 21.21 14.97 7.99
CA GLU A 186 21.30 15.67 9.28
C GLU A 186 19.96 15.59 10.02
N LEU A 187 20.02 15.56 11.35
CA LEU A 187 18.86 15.66 12.22
C LEU A 187 18.95 16.95 13.03
N ASP A 188 18.07 17.90 12.74
CA ASP A 188 17.95 19.15 13.50
C ASP A 188 16.61 19.20 14.25
N VAL A 189 16.61 19.84 15.42
CA VAL A 189 15.40 20.02 16.24
C VAL A 189 15.12 21.50 16.33
N VAL A 190 14.02 21.91 15.71
CA VAL A 190 13.56 23.29 15.69
C VAL A 190 12.30 23.47 16.51
N GLU A 191 12.13 24.66 17.10
CA GLU A 191 10.87 25.03 17.75
C GLU A 191 9.83 25.39 16.67
N GLY A 192 8.75 24.61 16.63
CA GLY A 192 7.66 24.79 15.66
C GLY A 192 6.34 24.24 16.17
N MET A 193 5.28 24.39 15.38
CA MET A 193 3.96 23.84 15.70
C MET A 193 3.21 23.38 14.45
N GLN A 194 2.45 22.31 14.59
CA GLN A 194 1.56 21.78 13.55
C GLN A 194 0.10 22.12 13.90
N PHE A 195 -0.69 22.50 12.90
CA PHE A 195 -2.12 22.74 13.03
C PHE A 195 -2.91 21.78 12.14
N ASP A 196 -4.05 21.28 12.62
CA ASP A 196 -4.97 20.42 11.85
C ASP A 196 -5.86 21.21 10.88
N ARG A 197 -5.27 22.06 10.04
CA ARG A 197 -5.96 22.77 8.96
C ARG A 197 -5.15 22.67 7.67
N GLY A 198 -5.70 21.97 6.69
CA GLY A 198 -5.20 21.85 5.32
C GLY A 198 -6.28 22.21 4.32
#